data_AF-A0AAV6IE20-F1
#
_entry.id   AF-A0AAV6IE20-F1
#
_cell.length_a   1.000
_cell.length_b   1.000
_cell.length_c   1.000
_cell.angle_alpha   90.00
_cell.angle_beta   90.00
_cell.angle_gamma   90.00
#
_symmetry.space_group_name_H-M   'P 1'
#
loop_
_entity.id
_entity.type
_entity.pdbx_description
1 polymer ?
#
loop_
_entity_poly.entity_id
_entity_poly.type
_entity_poly.pdbx_seq_one_letter_code
_entity_poly.pdbx_strand_id
1 'polypeptide(L)'
;MCSGGSKSSTGDAGEGDEHISSGGHGDTWKADSEEGIGRGLRRQADLNKPETIPATLVGVHTVIDCATGRPEEPIKTVDWEGKVALIQCAKAMGIQKFVFFSIHNCDKHPEVPLMEIKYCTEKFIKDLGLNHIIIRLCGFMQGLIGHLLQDVARLTFIALRNEKVNGKLLTFAGPRAWTTQEVITLCERLAGQDANVTTVPVSVLRVTRQVTRLFEWTSDVADRLAFSEVLSSDTVFSVPMSETYGLLGVDAKDVVTLEKYLQDYFTNILKKLKDMKAQSKQSDIYF
;
A
#
# COMPACT_ATOMS: atom_id res chain seq x y z
N MET A 1 -50.70 -49.02 -9.99
CA MET A 1 -51.01 -47.70 -10.55
C MET A 1 -50.56 -46.68 -9.51
N CYS A 2 -49.67 -45.72 -9.70
CA CYS A 2 -48.76 -45.26 -10.77
C CYS A 2 -47.93 -44.16 -10.04
N SER A 3 -46.64 -44.33 -9.79
CA SER A 3 -45.51 -43.86 -10.61
C SER A 3 -45.28 -42.34 -10.58
N GLY A 4 -44.06 -41.90 -10.23
CA GLY A 4 -43.56 -40.56 -10.53
C GLY A 4 -42.35 -40.15 -9.68
N GLY A 5 -41.14 -40.43 -10.15
CA GLY A 5 -39.89 -40.26 -9.43
C GLY A 5 -39.26 -38.85 -9.46
N SER A 6 -38.33 -38.69 -8.52
CA SER A 6 -37.03 -38.01 -8.58
C SER A 6 -36.84 -36.78 -9.49
N LYS A 7 -36.50 -35.65 -8.86
CA LYS A 7 -35.29 -34.88 -9.20
C LYS A 7 -34.51 -34.52 -7.94
N SER A 8 -33.26 -34.97 -7.90
CA SER A 8 -32.17 -34.50 -7.07
C SER A 8 -31.57 -33.22 -7.68
N SER A 9 -31.16 -32.28 -6.82
CA SER A 9 -30.09 -31.30 -7.10
C SER A 9 -29.63 -30.76 -5.74
N THR A 10 -28.58 -31.37 -5.18
CA THR A 10 -27.23 -30.78 -5.05
C THR A 10 -27.22 -29.57 -4.13
N GLY A 11 -26.74 -29.80 -2.89
CA GLY A 11 -26.13 -28.74 -2.12
C GLY A 11 -24.85 -28.28 -2.81
N ASP A 12 -24.55 -27.00 -2.71
CA ASP A 12 -23.33 -26.57 -2.05
C ASP A 12 -23.47 -25.11 -1.62
N ALA A 13 -22.97 -24.80 -0.43
CA ALA A 13 -22.90 -23.48 0.12
C ALA A 13 -21.75 -22.73 -0.57
N GLY A 14 -22.07 -21.71 -1.36
CA GLY A 14 -21.11 -20.76 -1.88
C GLY A 14 -21.26 -19.43 -1.17
N GLU A 15 -20.74 -19.33 0.05
CA GLU A 15 -20.61 -18.06 0.78
C GLU A 15 -19.48 -17.28 0.11
N GLY A 16 -19.86 -16.31 -0.72
CA GLY A 16 -18.92 -15.43 -1.41
C GLY A 16 -18.37 -14.42 -0.42
N ASP A 17 -17.12 -14.61 0.01
CA ASP A 17 -16.41 -13.67 0.88
C ASP A 17 -16.28 -12.29 0.22
N GLU A 18 -17.07 -11.32 0.68
CA GLU A 18 -16.94 -9.91 0.28
C GLU A 18 -15.75 -9.27 1.01
N HIS A 19 -14.78 -8.77 0.25
CA HIS A 19 -13.60 -8.06 0.75
C HIS A 19 -13.67 -6.59 0.36
N ILE A 20 -13.49 -5.67 1.32
CA ILE A 20 -13.33 -4.23 1.04
C ILE A 20 -11.90 -3.80 1.34
N SER A 21 -11.22 -3.24 0.34
CA SER A 21 -9.95 -2.51 0.51
C SER A 21 -10.21 -1.00 0.50
N SER A 22 -9.89 -0.28 1.58
CA SER A 22 -9.92 1.19 1.58
C SER A 22 -8.64 1.74 0.93
N GLY A 23 -8.78 2.21 -0.32
CA GLY A 23 -7.82 3.10 -0.97
C GLY A 23 -8.17 4.55 -0.65
N GLY A 24 -7.16 5.42 -0.53
CA GLY A 24 -7.39 6.86 -0.35
C GLY A 24 -8.15 7.46 -1.54
N HIS A 25 -9.32 8.04 -1.24
CA HIS A 25 -10.20 8.88 -2.06
C HIS A 25 -11.27 8.24 -2.95
N GLY A 26 -12.31 9.05 -3.20
CA GLY A 26 -13.52 8.78 -3.98
C GLY A 26 -13.33 8.54 -5.48
N ASP A 27 -12.36 7.72 -5.86
CA ASP A 27 -12.22 7.24 -7.21
C ASP A 27 -12.98 5.92 -7.43
N THR A 28 -13.46 5.80 -8.65
CA THR A 28 -13.99 4.59 -9.28
C THR A 28 -12.99 3.45 -9.18
N TRP A 29 -13.30 2.43 -8.36
CA TRP A 29 -12.72 1.11 -8.55
C TRP A 29 -13.19 0.59 -9.91
N LYS A 30 -12.29 0.64 -10.90
CA LYS A 30 -12.22 -0.38 -11.93
C LYS A 30 -11.39 -1.52 -11.37
N ALA A 31 -12.03 -2.57 -10.89
CA ALA A 31 -11.47 -3.89 -11.10
C ALA A 31 -11.76 -4.20 -12.57
N ASP A 32 -10.81 -3.90 -13.47
CA ASP A 32 -10.90 -4.48 -14.81
C ASP A 32 -10.81 -5.99 -14.61
N SER A 33 -11.94 -6.65 -14.86
CA SER A 33 -12.11 -8.08 -14.73
C SER A 33 -11.34 -8.76 -15.87
N GLU A 34 -10.17 -9.30 -15.58
CA GLU A 34 -9.72 -10.50 -16.27
C GLU A 34 -9.98 -11.68 -15.33
N GLU A 35 -11.04 -12.41 -15.68
CA GLU A 35 -11.46 -13.74 -15.21
C GLU A 35 -10.93 -14.20 -13.84
N GLY A 36 -11.64 -13.86 -12.75
CA GLY A 36 -11.41 -14.54 -11.47
C GLY A 36 -11.96 -13.90 -10.20
N ILE A 37 -12.29 -12.61 -10.22
CA ILE A 37 -12.86 -11.90 -9.04
C ILE A 37 -14.31 -11.56 -9.36
N GLY A 38 -15.26 -12.08 -8.56
CA GLY A 38 -16.70 -11.87 -8.74
C GLY A 38 -17.09 -10.39 -8.81
N ARG A 39 -18.29 -10.10 -9.33
CA ARG A 39 -18.83 -8.72 -9.48
C ARG A 39 -18.75 -7.96 -8.15
N GLY A 40 -17.68 -7.20 -7.94
CA GLY A 40 -17.47 -6.42 -6.72
C GLY A 40 -18.50 -5.29 -6.61
N LEU A 41 -19.22 -5.24 -5.49
CA LEU A 41 -20.12 -4.15 -5.20
C LEU A 41 -19.31 -2.91 -4.80
N ARG A 42 -19.41 -1.84 -5.57
CA ARG A 42 -18.72 -0.58 -5.27
C ARG A 42 -19.52 0.23 -4.23
N ARG A 43 -18.86 0.57 -3.13
CA ARG A 43 -19.38 1.47 -2.08
C ARG A 43 -18.41 2.63 -1.87
N GLN A 44 -18.92 3.79 -1.45
CA GLN A 44 -18.13 5.00 -1.26
C GLN A 44 -18.31 5.55 0.14
N ALA A 45 -17.19 5.82 0.82
CA ALA A 45 -17.11 6.52 2.10
C ALA A 45 -15.98 7.55 2.03
N ASP A 46 -16.08 8.56 2.88
CA ASP A 46 -15.09 9.62 3.04
C ASP A 46 -14.57 9.60 4.49
N LEU A 47 -13.26 9.45 4.66
CA LEU A 47 -12.63 9.41 5.98
C LEU A 47 -12.64 10.78 6.68
N ASN A 48 -12.80 11.87 5.92
CA ASN A 48 -13.04 13.19 6.52
C ASN A 48 -14.47 13.34 7.07
N LYS A 49 -15.37 12.42 6.73
CA LYS A 49 -16.79 12.41 7.12
C LYS A 49 -17.16 11.05 7.72
N PRO A 50 -16.77 10.79 8.98
CA PRO A 50 -17.00 9.52 9.66
C PRO A 50 -18.43 8.96 9.56
N GLU A 51 -19.43 9.83 9.47
CA GLU A 51 -20.84 9.48 9.29
C GLU A 51 -21.13 8.68 8.01
N THR A 52 -20.24 8.73 7.02
CA THR A 52 -20.38 8.00 5.75
C THR A 52 -19.89 6.55 5.82
N ILE A 53 -19.13 6.20 6.87
CA ILE A 53 -18.46 4.90 6.99
C ILE A 53 -19.46 3.74 7.23
N PRO A 54 -20.43 3.83 8.16
CA PRO A 54 -21.24 2.66 8.55
C PRO A 54 -21.99 2.01 7.39
N ALA A 55 -22.54 2.82 6.47
CA ALA A 55 -23.29 2.31 5.32
C ALA A 55 -22.43 1.44 4.39
N THR A 56 -21.11 1.68 4.35
CA THR A 56 -20.19 0.93 3.49
C THR A 56 -19.77 -0.42 4.05
N LEU A 57 -19.85 -0.58 5.37
CA LEU A 57 -19.40 -1.78 6.07
C LEU A 57 -20.50 -2.84 6.27
N VAL A 58 -21.74 -2.57 5.83
CA VAL A 58 -22.86 -3.53 5.94
C VAL A 58 -22.57 -4.81 5.15
N GLY A 59 -22.56 -5.97 5.82
CA GLY A 59 -22.31 -7.27 5.17
C GLY A 59 -20.84 -7.54 4.82
N VAL A 60 -19.90 -6.69 5.26
CA VAL A 60 -18.47 -6.89 5.04
C VAL A 60 -17.92 -7.83 6.11
N HIS A 61 -17.13 -8.82 5.71
CA HIS A 61 -16.47 -9.72 6.68
C HIS A 61 -15.03 -9.29 7.00
N THR A 62 -14.30 -8.75 6.01
CA THR A 62 -12.90 -8.36 6.12
C THR A 62 -12.68 -6.96 5.54
N VAL A 63 -11.95 -6.14 6.29
CA VAL A 63 -11.50 -4.80 5.88
C VAL A 63 -9.99 -4.80 5.68
N ILE A 64 -9.52 -4.29 4.55
CA ILE A 64 -8.10 -4.07 4.26
C ILE A 64 -7.85 -2.56 4.15
N ASP A 65 -7.15 -1.98 5.13
CA ASP A 65 -6.91 -0.55 5.19
C ASP A 65 -5.57 -0.12 4.58
N CYS A 66 -5.67 0.50 3.40
CA CYS A 66 -4.56 1.12 2.67
C CYS A 66 -4.70 2.65 2.60
N ALA A 67 -5.62 3.26 3.37
CA ALA A 67 -5.91 4.68 3.25
C ALA A 67 -4.88 5.56 3.98
N THR A 68 -4.47 6.64 3.30
CA THR A 68 -3.61 7.70 3.83
C THR A 68 -4.07 9.04 3.25
N GLY A 69 -3.93 10.12 4.03
CA GLY A 69 -4.28 11.47 3.63
C GLY A 69 -3.45 11.96 2.44
N ARG A 70 -4.08 12.76 1.58
CA ARG A 70 -3.40 13.40 0.45
C ARG A 70 -2.52 14.57 0.89
N PRO A 71 -1.65 15.08 0.00
CA PRO A 71 -0.89 16.29 0.25
C PRO A 71 -1.70 17.51 0.65
N GLU A 72 -2.93 17.62 0.14
CA GLU A 72 -3.80 18.77 0.37
C GLU A 72 -4.66 18.62 1.64
N GLU A 73 -4.62 17.46 2.30
CA GLU A 73 -5.50 17.14 3.43
C GLU A 73 -4.73 17.14 4.76
N PRO A 74 -5.34 17.61 5.86
CA PRO A 74 -4.72 17.51 7.18
C PRO A 74 -4.51 16.03 7.56
N ILE A 75 -3.25 15.63 7.73
CA ILE A 75 -2.87 14.25 8.07
C ILE A 75 -3.66 13.76 9.30
N LYS A 76 -3.84 14.60 10.31
CA LYS A 76 -4.56 14.22 11.54
C LYS A 76 -6.03 13.87 11.29
N THR A 77 -6.72 14.58 10.41
CA THR A 77 -8.14 14.32 10.15
C THR A 77 -8.33 12.98 9.43
N VAL A 78 -7.56 12.72 8.38
CA VAL A 78 -7.71 11.49 7.59
C VAL A 78 -7.02 10.30 8.25
N ASP A 79 -5.73 10.41 8.59
CA ASP A 79 -4.93 9.29 9.07
C ASP A 79 -5.19 8.95 10.55
N TRP A 80 -5.70 9.89 11.35
CA TRP A 80 -6.05 9.63 12.75
C TRP A 80 -7.56 9.59 12.98
N GLU A 81 -8.27 10.71 12.88
CA GLU A 81 -9.69 10.79 13.26
C GLU A 81 -10.58 9.87 12.43
N GLY A 82 -10.47 9.95 11.10
CA GLY A 82 -11.18 9.08 10.17
C GLY A 82 -10.83 7.60 10.36
N LYS A 83 -9.57 7.31 10.69
CA LYS A 83 -9.09 5.93 10.92
C LYS A 83 -9.61 5.36 12.24
N VAL A 84 -9.62 6.16 13.30
CA VAL A 84 -10.24 5.79 14.58
C VAL A 84 -11.72 5.47 14.37
N ALA A 85 -12.44 6.31 13.62
CA ALA A 85 -13.84 6.06 13.30
C ALA A 85 -14.04 4.77 12.49
N LEU A 86 -13.20 4.52 11.48
CA LEU A 86 -13.24 3.29 10.69
C LEU A 86 -13.05 2.05 11.56
N ILE A 87 -12.05 2.05 12.44
CA ILE A 87 -11.73 0.92 13.32
C ILE A 87 -12.84 0.70 14.36
N GLN A 88 -13.37 1.76 14.95
CA GLN A 88 -14.49 1.68 15.88
C GLN A 88 -15.75 1.15 15.20
N CYS A 89 -16.04 1.62 13.99
CA CYS A 89 -17.17 1.13 13.20
C CYS A 89 -17.00 -0.34 12.83
N ALA A 90 -15.80 -0.74 12.41
CA ALA A 90 -15.47 -2.14 12.11
C ALA A 90 -15.70 -3.05 13.33
N LYS A 91 -15.30 -2.60 14.53
CA LYS A 91 -15.60 -3.31 15.77
C LYS A 91 -17.09 -3.39 16.07
N ALA A 92 -17.81 -2.26 15.96
CA ALA A 92 -19.24 -2.20 16.23
C ALA A 92 -20.07 -3.09 15.29
N MET A 93 -19.62 -3.25 14.05
CA MET A 93 -20.28 -4.07 13.03
C MET A 93 -19.83 -5.54 13.03
N GLY A 94 -18.91 -5.93 13.91
CA GLY A 94 -18.47 -7.32 14.04
C GLY A 94 -17.62 -7.81 12.86
N ILE A 95 -16.80 -6.93 12.26
CA ILE A 95 -15.83 -7.31 11.23
C ILE A 95 -14.91 -8.41 11.77
N GLN A 96 -14.79 -9.50 11.03
CA GLN A 96 -14.07 -10.71 11.45
C GLN A 96 -12.55 -10.57 11.31
N LYS A 97 -12.09 -9.74 10.37
CA LYS A 97 -10.66 -9.51 10.14
C LYS A 97 -10.38 -8.09 9.66
N PHE A 98 -9.38 -7.45 10.26
CA PHE A 98 -8.93 -6.12 9.90
C PHE A 98 -7.45 -6.12 9.52
N VAL A 99 -7.11 -5.79 8.28
CA VAL A 99 -5.72 -5.65 7.83
C VAL A 99 -5.35 -4.18 7.84
N PHE A 100 -4.23 -3.83 8.44
CA PHE A 100 -3.74 -2.46 8.49
C PHE A 100 -2.33 -2.36 7.94
N PHE A 101 -2.12 -1.44 6.99
CA PHE A 101 -0.78 -1.11 6.50
C PHE A 101 -0.15 0.02 7.31
N SER A 102 1.01 -0.28 7.89
CA SER A 102 1.84 0.62 8.69
C SER A 102 3.23 0.77 8.06
N ILE A 103 4.06 1.60 8.68
CA ILE A 103 5.40 1.93 8.21
C ILE A 103 6.43 1.24 9.10
N HIS A 104 7.47 0.68 8.50
CA HIS A 104 8.58 0.11 9.23
C HIS A 104 9.30 1.14 10.12
N ASN A 105 9.68 0.75 11.34
CA ASN A 105 10.29 1.60 12.37
C ASN A 105 9.46 2.83 12.80
N CYS A 106 8.13 2.83 12.60
CA CYS A 106 7.28 3.93 13.05
C CYS A 106 7.39 4.24 14.56
N ASP A 107 7.67 3.23 15.38
CA ASP A 107 7.89 3.33 16.83
C ASP A 107 9.18 4.06 17.24
N LYS A 108 10.15 4.18 16.32
CA LYS A 108 11.46 4.82 16.59
C LYS A 108 11.50 6.30 16.23
N HIS A 109 10.46 6.80 15.56
CA HIS A 109 10.41 8.16 15.01
C HIS A 109 9.16 8.94 15.46
N PRO A 110 8.89 9.09 16.77
CA PRO A 110 7.72 9.83 17.25
C PRO A 110 7.76 11.33 16.86
N GLU A 111 8.91 11.86 16.49
CA GLU A 111 9.08 13.24 16.03
C GLU A 111 8.50 13.53 14.63
N VAL A 112 8.07 12.48 13.91
CA VAL A 112 7.42 12.57 12.60
C VAL A 112 5.93 12.25 12.77
N PRO A 113 5.00 13.20 12.56
CA PRO A 113 3.58 13.02 12.86
C PRO A 113 2.95 11.80 12.17
N LEU A 114 3.32 11.52 10.92
CA LEU A 114 2.82 10.32 10.21
C LEU A 114 3.29 9.02 10.88
N MET A 115 4.54 8.94 11.34
CA MET A 115 5.08 7.76 12.03
C MET A 115 4.38 7.56 13.38
N GLU A 116 4.21 8.66 14.14
CA GLU A 116 3.47 8.65 15.40
C GLU A 116 2.03 8.18 15.20
N ILE A 117 1.31 8.71 14.21
CA ILE A 117 -0.07 8.31 13.92
C ILE A 117 -0.15 6.83 13.57
N LYS A 118 0.70 6.32 12.67
CA LYS A 118 0.70 4.89 12.34
C LYS A 118 0.98 4.02 13.56
N TYR A 119 1.95 4.40 14.40
CA TYR A 119 2.25 3.67 15.64
C TYR A 119 1.10 3.70 16.64
N CYS A 120 0.46 4.85 16.81
CA CYS A 120 -0.74 4.99 17.65
C CYS A 120 -1.91 4.16 17.12
N THR A 121 -2.10 4.09 15.79
CA THR A 121 -3.11 3.22 15.19
C THR A 121 -2.83 1.75 15.46
N GLU A 122 -1.57 1.30 15.36
CA GLU A 122 -1.22 -0.09 15.68
C GLU A 122 -1.59 -0.47 17.12
N LYS A 123 -1.35 0.44 18.08
CA LYS A 123 -1.76 0.26 19.47
C LYS A 123 -3.27 0.23 19.60
N PHE A 124 -3.95 1.20 18.97
CA PHE A 124 -5.40 1.32 19.04
C PHE A 124 -6.12 0.06 18.55
N ILE A 125 -5.67 -0.54 17.45
CA ILE A 125 -6.22 -1.80 16.92
C ILE A 125 -6.01 -2.94 17.93
N LYS A 126 -4.82 -3.04 18.53
CA LYS A 126 -4.49 -4.06 19.55
C LYS A 126 -5.33 -3.90 20.81
N ASP A 127 -5.46 -2.68 21.32
CA ASP A 127 -6.20 -2.36 22.54
C ASP A 127 -7.71 -2.62 22.37
N LEU A 128 -8.23 -2.43 21.16
CA LEU A 128 -9.62 -2.75 20.84
C LEU A 128 -9.90 -4.25 20.74
N GLY A 129 -8.87 -5.11 20.69
CA GLY A 129 -9.02 -6.56 20.61
C GLY A 129 -9.66 -7.03 19.31
N LEU A 130 -9.56 -6.24 18.23
CA LEU A 130 -9.99 -6.67 16.91
C LEU A 130 -9.10 -7.81 16.42
N ASN A 131 -9.66 -8.79 15.73
CA ASN A 131 -8.86 -9.77 15.02
C ASN A 131 -8.20 -9.06 13.81
N HIS A 132 -6.88 -8.90 13.84
CA HIS A 132 -6.18 -8.03 12.91
C HIS A 132 -4.90 -8.63 12.36
N ILE A 133 -4.42 -8.09 11.24
CA ILE A 133 -3.07 -8.30 10.73
C ILE A 133 -2.48 -6.92 10.47
N ILE A 134 -1.39 -6.59 11.17
CA ILE A 134 -0.67 -5.33 10.91
C ILE A 134 0.51 -5.66 10.00
N ILE A 135 0.62 -4.98 8.87
CA ILE A 135 1.70 -5.17 7.90
C ILE A 135 2.53 -3.88 7.87
N ARG A 136 3.75 -3.93 8.39
CA ARG A 136 4.73 -2.85 8.25
C ARG A 136 5.49 -2.98 6.94
N LEU A 137 5.34 -1.99 6.06
CA LEU A 137 6.08 -1.93 4.80
C LEU A 137 7.43 -1.23 5.01
N CYS A 138 8.49 -1.82 4.46
CA CYS A 138 9.81 -1.19 4.38
C CYS A 138 10.05 -0.77 2.92
N GLY A 139 10.48 0.46 2.70
CA GLY A 139 10.79 0.96 1.36
C GLY A 139 9.62 1.71 0.73
N PHE A 140 9.54 3.00 1.03
CA PHE A 140 8.58 3.91 0.42
C PHE A 140 9.20 4.60 -0.80
N MET A 141 9.47 3.84 -1.86
CA MET A 141 9.73 4.37 -3.20
C MET A 141 8.39 4.45 -3.95
N GLN A 142 7.48 5.26 -3.40
CA GLN A 142 6.05 5.31 -3.75
C GLN A 142 5.77 5.73 -5.20
N GLY A 143 6.76 6.30 -5.91
CA GLY A 143 6.60 6.79 -7.27
C GLY A 143 7.10 5.87 -8.38
N LEU A 144 7.87 4.81 -8.07
CA LEU A 144 8.66 4.11 -9.09
C LEU A 144 8.26 2.66 -9.35
N ILE A 145 7.42 2.01 -8.53
CA ILE A 145 7.34 0.54 -8.53
C ILE A 145 5.90 -0.02 -8.44
N GLY A 146 5.19 0.00 -9.57
CA GLY A 146 3.83 -0.57 -9.67
C GLY A 146 3.75 -2.09 -9.41
N HIS A 147 4.80 -2.86 -9.71
CA HIS A 147 4.79 -4.32 -9.49
C HIS A 147 5.13 -4.72 -8.05
N LEU A 148 5.79 -3.86 -7.25
CA LEU A 148 6.03 -4.13 -5.82
C LEU A 148 4.71 -4.14 -5.04
N LEU A 149 3.74 -3.31 -5.46
CA LEU A 149 2.38 -3.32 -4.92
C LEU A 149 1.66 -4.65 -5.22
N GLN A 150 1.94 -5.28 -6.37
CA GLN A 150 1.34 -6.58 -6.71
C GLN A 150 1.86 -7.69 -5.80
N ASP A 151 3.16 -7.71 -5.52
CA ASP A 151 3.74 -8.68 -4.59
C ASP A 151 3.23 -8.47 -3.16
N VAL A 152 3.12 -7.21 -2.71
CA VAL A 152 2.50 -6.88 -1.42
C VAL A 152 1.04 -7.35 -1.36
N ALA A 153 0.26 -7.12 -2.42
CA ALA A 153 -1.13 -7.58 -2.49
C ALA A 153 -1.23 -9.11 -2.44
N ARG A 154 -0.38 -9.81 -3.21
CA ARG A 154 -0.32 -11.29 -3.21
C ARG A 154 0.04 -11.83 -1.83
N LEU A 155 1.08 -11.29 -1.19
CA LEU A 155 1.50 -11.68 0.16
C LEU A 155 0.41 -11.37 1.20
N THR A 156 -0.29 -10.25 1.06
CA THR A 156 -1.42 -9.89 1.93
C THR A 156 -2.57 -10.87 1.79
N PHE A 157 -2.87 -11.32 0.56
CA PHE A 157 -3.91 -12.31 0.34
C PHE A 157 -3.56 -13.69 0.91
N ILE A 158 -2.29 -14.08 0.83
CA ILE A 158 -1.78 -15.29 1.50
C ILE A 158 -1.88 -15.13 3.02
N ALA A 159 -1.55 -13.95 3.57
CA ALA A 159 -1.70 -13.65 4.99
C ALA A 159 -3.16 -13.72 5.45
N LEU A 160 -4.10 -13.22 4.64
CA LEU A 160 -5.54 -13.26 4.93
C LEU A 160 -6.07 -14.69 5.07
N ARG A 161 -5.57 -15.62 4.25
CA ARG A 161 -5.96 -17.04 4.27
C ARG A 161 -5.31 -17.84 5.40
N ASN A 162 -4.28 -17.31 6.02
CA ASN A 162 -3.52 -18.02 7.04
C ASN A 162 -3.90 -17.54 8.45
N GLU A 163 -4.61 -18.37 9.19
CA GLU A 163 -5.04 -18.01 10.55
C GLU A 163 -3.87 -17.87 11.53
N LYS A 164 -2.70 -18.46 11.25
CA LYS A 164 -1.51 -18.37 12.14
C LYS A 164 -0.94 -16.96 12.25
N VAL A 165 -1.27 -16.08 11.30
CA VAL A 165 -0.82 -14.68 11.30
C VAL A 165 -1.86 -13.71 11.84
N ASN A 166 -3.05 -14.20 12.22
CA ASN A 166 -4.04 -13.40 12.93
C ASN A 166 -3.47 -12.88 14.27
N GLY A 167 -3.68 -11.61 14.55
CA GLY A 167 -3.13 -10.89 15.70
C GLY A 167 -1.63 -10.59 15.62
N LYS A 168 -0.96 -10.92 14.51
CA LYS A 168 0.48 -10.69 14.34
C LYS A 168 0.79 -9.39 13.60
N LEU A 169 1.98 -8.88 13.89
CA LEU A 169 2.63 -7.83 13.13
C LEU A 169 3.63 -8.47 12.17
N LEU A 170 3.41 -8.29 10.87
CA LEU A 170 4.27 -8.75 9.80
C LEU A 170 5.07 -7.58 9.24
N THR A 171 6.25 -7.86 8.70
CA THR A 171 7.09 -6.84 8.04
C THR A 171 7.40 -7.27 6.62
N PHE A 172 7.05 -6.46 5.63
CA PHE A 172 7.37 -6.70 4.23
C PHE A 172 8.49 -5.74 3.80
N ALA A 173 9.66 -6.28 3.49
CA ALA A 173 10.84 -5.51 3.10
C ALA A 173 11.40 -5.88 1.71
N GLY A 174 10.81 -6.88 1.06
CA GLY A 174 11.34 -7.49 -0.15
C GLY A 174 12.54 -8.42 0.12
N PRO A 175 13.08 -9.05 -0.94
CA PRO A 175 14.17 -10.03 -0.82
C PRO A 175 15.53 -9.38 -0.52
N ARG A 176 15.73 -8.11 -0.89
CA ARG A 176 16.99 -7.38 -0.76
C ARG A 176 16.73 -5.90 -0.50
N ALA A 177 17.49 -5.32 0.43
CA ALA A 177 17.52 -3.89 0.67
C ALA A 177 18.22 -3.16 -0.48
N TRP A 178 17.69 -1.99 -0.85
CA TRP A 178 18.29 -1.13 -1.86
C TRP A 178 18.62 0.22 -1.26
N THR A 179 19.85 0.67 -1.48
CA THR A 179 20.23 2.06 -1.24
C THR A 179 19.85 2.93 -2.42
N THR A 180 19.66 4.23 -2.19
CA THR A 180 19.38 5.21 -3.25
C THR A 180 20.44 5.16 -4.36
N GLN A 181 21.71 5.04 -3.98
CA GLN A 181 22.83 4.95 -4.92
C GLN A 181 22.76 3.67 -5.77
N GLU A 182 22.49 2.51 -5.17
CA GLU A 182 22.34 1.27 -5.94
C GLU A 182 21.17 1.32 -6.92
N VAL A 183 20.05 1.96 -6.54
CA VAL A 183 18.91 2.17 -7.44
C VAL A 183 19.30 3.09 -8.58
N ILE A 184 19.99 4.20 -8.30
CA ILE A 184 20.48 5.12 -9.34
C ILE A 184 21.39 4.38 -10.31
N THR A 185 22.41 3.66 -9.81
CA THR A 185 23.35 2.91 -10.65
C THR A 185 22.66 1.83 -11.48
N LEU A 186 21.62 1.19 -10.94
CA LEU A 186 20.81 0.24 -11.69
C LEU A 186 20.03 0.93 -12.82
N CYS A 187 19.41 2.07 -12.54
CA CYS A 187 18.74 2.87 -13.56
C CYS A 187 19.71 3.37 -14.64
N GLU A 188 20.91 3.85 -14.28
CA GLU A 188 21.95 4.28 -15.22
C GLU A 188 22.37 3.14 -16.15
N ARG A 189 22.59 1.95 -15.57
CA ARG A 189 22.94 0.74 -16.33
C ARG A 189 21.84 0.33 -17.30
N LEU A 190 20.58 0.41 -16.89
CA LEU A 190 19.43 0.02 -17.72
C LEU A 190 19.08 1.08 -18.79
N ALA A 191 19.27 2.36 -18.49
CA ALA A 191 19.03 3.46 -19.41
C ALA A 191 20.18 3.69 -20.39
N GLY A 192 21.39 3.26 -20.05
CA GLY A 192 22.61 3.51 -20.82
C GLY A 192 23.04 4.98 -20.80
N GLN A 193 22.65 5.73 -19.75
CA GLN A 193 22.98 7.14 -19.56
C GLN A 193 23.32 7.39 -18.09
N ASP A 194 24.24 8.30 -17.83
CA ASP A 194 24.57 8.75 -16.48
C ASP A 194 23.47 9.67 -15.94
N ALA A 195 23.07 9.46 -14.69
CA ALA A 195 22.08 10.29 -14.03
C ALA A 195 22.77 11.51 -13.42
N ASN A 196 22.23 12.71 -13.67
CA ASN A 196 22.70 13.90 -12.97
C ASN A 196 22.12 13.92 -11.54
N VAL A 197 22.87 13.37 -10.58
CA VAL A 197 22.43 13.26 -9.18
C VAL A 197 22.75 14.55 -8.43
N THR A 198 21.72 15.23 -7.95
CA THR A 198 21.88 16.37 -7.02
C THR A 198 21.55 15.91 -5.61
N THR A 199 22.55 15.80 -4.74
CA THR A 199 22.37 15.44 -3.32
C THR A 199 22.11 16.69 -2.49
N VAL A 200 20.96 16.73 -1.82
CA VAL A 200 20.61 17.82 -0.90
C VAL A 200 21.06 17.42 0.52
N PRO A 201 21.93 18.20 1.19
CA PRO A 201 22.36 17.88 2.55
C PRO A 201 21.20 17.88 3.55
N VAL A 202 21.20 16.94 4.49
CA VAL A 202 20.17 16.84 5.55
C VAL A 202 20.10 18.12 6.40
N SER A 203 21.21 18.84 6.55
CA SER A 203 21.25 20.14 7.22
C SER A 203 20.37 21.20 6.55
N VAL A 204 20.29 21.20 5.21
CA VAL A 204 19.42 22.11 4.46
C VAL A 204 17.95 21.74 4.70
N LEU A 205 17.63 20.44 4.75
CA LEU A 205 16.29 19.96 5.09
C LEU A 205 15.88 20.41 6.50
N ARG A 206 16.78 20.29 7.49
CA ARG A 206 16.56 20.75 8.87
C ARG A 206 16.31 22.24 8.99
N VAL A 207 17.13 23.06 8.33
CA VAL A 207 16.98 24.52 8.34
C VAL A 207 15.66 24.92 7.68
N THR A 208 15.35 24.33 6.53
CA THR A 208 14.10 24.59 5.82
C THR A 208 12.91 24.20 6.69
N ARG A 209 12.97 23.06 7.40
CA ARG A 209 11.95 22.63 8.37
C ARG A 209 11.76 23.62 9.52
N GLN A 210 12.84 24.17 10.07
CA GLN A 210 12.73 25.15 11.16
C GLN A 210 12.08 26.46 10.68
N VAL A 211 12.40 26.90 9.47
CA VAL A 211 11.79 28.09 8.86
C VAL A 211 10.31 27.85 8.54
N THR A 212 9.95 26.67 8.00
CA THR A 212 8.56 26.33 7.68
C THR A 212 7.72 25.99 8.90
N ARG A 213 8.31 25.74 10.08
CA ARG A 213 7.54 25.63 11.33
C ARG A 213 7.12 26.98 11.93
N LEU A 214 7.76 28.09 11.53
CA LEU A 214 7.43 29.43 12.04
C LEU A 214 6.13 29.99 11.46
N PHE A 215 5.60 29.35 10.41
CA PHE A 215 4.36 29.75 9.77
C PHE A 215 3.36 28.58 9.82
N GLU A 216 2.19 28.79 10.43
CA GLU A 216 1.16 27.74 10.56
C GLU A 216 0.70 27.18 9.20
N TRP A 217 0.76 27.98 8.13
CA TRP A 217 0.38 27.56 6.78
C TRP A 217 1.39 26.61 6.10
N THR A 218 2.57 26.37 6.69
CA THR A 218 3.60 25.47 6.15
C THR A 218 3.87 24.24 7.03
N SER A 219 3.02 23.95 8.00
CA SER A 219 3.16 22.79 8.89
C SER A 219 3.17 21.45 8.13
N ASP A 220 2.32 21.29 7.11
CA ASP A 220 2.31 20.07 6.28
C ASP A 220 3.63 19.88 5.51
N VAL A 221 4.21 20.97 5.00
CA VAL A 221 5.52 20.93 4.34
C VAL A 221 6.62 20.55 5.33
N ALA A 222 6.58 21.09 6.55
CA ALA A 222 7.53 20.75 7.61
C ALA A 222 7.44 19.26 8.02
N ASP A 223 6.23 18.69 8.05
CA ASP A 223 6.00 17.29 8.40
C ASP A 223 6.48 16.34 7.29
N ARG A 224 6.27 16.70 6.02
CA ARG A 224 6.83 15.98 4.88
C ARG A 224 8.35 16.03 4.85
N LEU A 225 8.94 17.20 5.12
CA LEU A 225 10.39 17.35 5.23
C LEU A 225 10.96 16.48 6.35
N ALA A 226 10.25 16.37 7.49
CA ALA A 226 10.64 15.48 8.58
C ALA A 226 10.62 14.00 8.16
N PHE A 227 9.60 13.59 7.40
CA PHE A 227 9.55 12.24 6.85
C PHE A 227 10.66 11.99 5.81
N SER A 228 10.91 12.94 4.91
CA SER A 228 12.02 12.88 3.95
C SER A 228 13.40 12.87 4.64
N GLU A 229 13.57 13.56 5.76
CA GLU A 229 14.79 13.50 6.57
C GLU A 229 15.02 12.09 7.13
N VAL A 230 13.98 11.44 7.66
CA VAL A 230 14.06 10.05 8.12
C VAL A 230 14.45 9.11 6.97
N LEU A 231 13.88 9.30 5.78
CA LEU A 231 14.20 8.49 4.59
C LEU A 231 15.59 8.75 3.99
N SER A 232 16.11 9.97 4.13
CA SER A 232 17.43 10.36 3.63
C SER A 232 18.56 10.09 4.62
N SER A 233 18.22 9.71 5.85
CA SER A 233 19.20 9.22 6.81
C SER A 233 19.76 7.87 6.33
N ASP A 234 21.06 7.61 6.56
CA ASP A 234 21.75 6.37 6.17
C ASP A 234 21.24 5.10 6.87
N THR A 235 20.10 5.18 7.56
CA THR A 235 19.47 4.02 8.18
C THR A 235 18.82 3.15 7.11
N VAL A 236 19.28 1.91 6.98
CA VAL A 236 18.67 0.94 6.08
C VAL A 236 17.30 0.53 6.63
N PHE A 237 16.22 0.97 5.99
CA PHE A 237 14.85 0.50 6.26
C PHE A 237 14.65 -0.88 5.62
N SER A 238 15.30 -1.91 6.18
CA SER A 238 15.13 -3.29 5.71
C SER A 238 15.27 -4.28 6.87
N VAL A 239 14.51 -5.37 6.78
CA VAL A 239 14.54 -6.49 7.70
C VAL A 239 14.51 -7.78 6.89
N PRO A 240 15.28 -8.82 7.27
CA PRO A 240 15.17 -10.13 6.63
C PRO A 240 13.74 -10.67 6.70
N MET A 241 13.16 -10.98 5.54
CA MET A 241 11.80 -11.53 5.46
C MET A 241 11.72 -13.04 5.75
N SER A 242 12.80 -13.68 6.18
CA SER A 242 12.85 -15.14 6.38
C SER A 242 11.77 -15.66 7.33
N GLU A 243 11.49 -14.96 8.43
CA GLU A 243 10.41 -15.31 9.37
C GLU A 243 9.04 -15.12 8.72
N THR A 244 8.83 -14.00 8.01
CA THR A 244 7.56 -13.70 7.35
C THR A 244 7.27 -14.72 6.23
N TYR A 245 8.27 -15.10 5.44
CA TYR A 245 8.17 -16.15 4.43
C TYR A 245 7.86 -17.51 5.05
N GLY A 246 8.53 -17.87 6.16
CA GLY A 246 8.22 -19.10 6.89
C GLY A 246 6.81 -19.14 7.46
N LEU A 247 6.31 -18.00 7.97
CA LEU A 247 4.94 -17.87 8.47
C LEU A 247 3.90 -17.98 7.35
N LEU A 248 4.17 -17.37 6.19
CA LEU A 248 3.26 -17.34 5.04
C LEU A 248 3.39 -18.58 4.14
N GLY A 249 4.44 -19.38 4.28
CA GLY A 249 4.71 -20.54 3.44
C GLY A 249 5.10 -20.17 2.01
N VAL A 250 5.80 -19.03 1.83
CA VAL A 250 6.18 -18.49 0.52
C VAL A 250 7.70 -18.63 0.34
N ASP A 251 8.15 -19.07 -0.84
CA ASP A 251 9.59 -19.05 -1.17
C ASP A 251 9.98 -17.65 -1.65
N ALA A 252 11.16 -17.16 -1.23
CA ALA A 252 11.70 -15.89 -1.67
C ALA A 252 11.89 -15.82 -3.20
N LYS A 253 12.04 -16.96 -3.87
CA LYS A 253 12.14 -17.07 -5.34
C LYS A 253 10.85 -16.68 -6.07
N ASP A 254 9.71 -16.77 -5.40
CA ASP A 254 8.40 -16.45 -5.99
C ASP A 254 8.08 -14.95 -5.95
N VAL A 255 8.96 -14.14 -5.34
CA VAL A 255 8.82 -12.68 -5.24
C VAL A 255 9.65 -12.03 -6.34
N VAL A 256 9.08 -11.04 -7.02
CA VAL A 256 9.77 -10.34 -8.11
C VAL A 256 10.86 -9.45 -7.52
N THR A 257 12.07 -9.51 -8.09
CA THR A 257 13.16 -8.63 -7.66
C THR A 257 13.06 -7.27 -8.34
N LEU A 258 13.62 -6.25 -7.68
CA LEU A 258 13.63 -4.88 -8.22
C LEU A 258 14.35 -4.80 -9.57
N GLU A 259 15.41 -5.58 -9.78
CA GLU A 259 16.13 -5.63 -11.05
C GLU A 259 15.24 -6.10 -12.18
N LYS A 260 14.52 -7.21 -11.98
CA LYS A 260 13.60 -7.75 -12.98
C LYS A 260 12.50 -6.73 -13.29
N TYR A 261 11.95 -6.10 -12.25
CA TYR A 261 10.98 -5.02 -12.40
C TYR A 261 11.50 -3.88 -13.29
N LEU A 262 12.65 -3.31 -12.95
CA LEU A 262 13.20 -2.17 -13.69
C LEU A 262 13.57 -2.58 -15.12
N GLN A 263 14.08 -3.79 -15.33
CA GLN A 263 14.33 -4.32 -16.67
C GLN A 263 13.06 -4.34 -17.53
N ASP A 264 11.96 -4.91 -17.02
CA ASP A 264 10.68 -4.97 -17.73
C ASP A 264 10.12 -3.57 -17.97
N TYR A 265 10.20 -2.68 -16.98
CA TYR A 265 9.77 -1.29 -17.06
C TYR A 265 10.52 -0.51 -18.16
N PHE A 266 11.86 -0.51 -18.13
CA PHE A 266 12.69 0.17 -19.12
C PHE A 266 12.48 -0.43 -20.50
N THR A 267 12.37 -1.76 -20.62
CA THR A 267 12.09 -2.41 -21.90
C THR A 267 10.76 -1.94 -22.50
N ASN A 268 9.71 -1.89 -21.68
CA ASN A 268 8.39 -1.45 -22.11
C ASN A 268 8.35 0.04 -22.49
N ILE A 269 9.00 0.91 -21.71
CA ILE A 269 9.05 2.34 -22.00
C ILE A 269 9.90 2.64 -23.23
N LEU A 270 11.07 2.02 -23.36
CA LEU A 270 11.92 2.18 -24.54
C LEU A 270 11.23 1.67 -25.80
N LYS A 271 10.45 0.58 -25.71
CA LYS A 271 9.61 0.09 -26.80
C LYS A 271 8.53 1.12 -27.17
N LYS A 272 7.75 1.61 -26.21
CA LYS A 272 6.75 2.67 -26.43
C LYS A 272 7.34 3.95 -27.03
N LEU A 273 8.53 4.37 -26.56
CA LEU A 273 9.23 5.54 -27.08
C LEU A 273 9.70 5.34 -28.54
N LYS A 274 10.17 4.14 -28.88
CA LYS A 274 10.53 3.80 -30.27
C LYS A 274 9.30 3.80 -31.17
N ASP A 275 8.19 3.21 -30.72
CA ASP A 275 6.94 3.14 -31.47
C ASP A 275 6.37 4.56 -31.71
N MET A 276 6.42 5.45 -30.72
CA MET A 276 6.01 6.86 -30.87
C MET A 276 6.92 7.64 -31.83
N LYS A 277 8.25 7.46 -31.77
CA LYS A 277 9.19 8.08 -32.73
C LYS A 277 9.04 7.53 -34.15
N ALA A 278 8.67 6.26 -34.29
CA ALA A 278 8.36 5.64 -35.58
C ALA A 278 7.07 6.22 -36.17
N GLN A 279 6.04 6.42 -35.33
CA GLN A 279 4.79 7.06 -35.73
C GLN A 279 4.97 8.54 -36.10
N SER A 280 5.79 9.31 -35.36
CA SER A 280 6.03 10.72 -35.69
C SER A 280 6.79 10.90 -37.01
N LYS A 281 7.73 9.99 -37.34
CA LYS A 281 8.40 9.98 -38.66
C LYS A 281 7.46 9.64 -39.81
N GLN A 282 6.38 8.91 -39.55
CA GLN A 282 5.39 8.55 -40.57
C GLN A 282 4.43 9.70 -40.86
N SER A 283 4.15 10.57 -39.88
CA SER A 283 3.30 11.77 -40.06
C SER A 283 3.98 12.93 -40.77
N ASP A 284 5.32 12.95 -40.83
CA ASP A 284 6.10 13.95 -41.56
C ASP A 284 6.31 13.60 -43.05
N ILE A 285 5.72 12.51 -43.54
CA ILE A 285 5.70 12.12 -44.96
C ILE A 285 4.26 12.10 -45.45
N TYR A 286 3.67 13.29 -45.60
CA TYR A 286 2.52 13.50 -46.47
C TYR A 286 2.85 14.65 -47.42
N PHE A 287 2.87 14.31 -48.72
CA PHE A 287 2.91 15.23 -49.86
C PHE A 287 1.61 16.05 -49.95
#